data_AF-A0A2W4ZXP5-F1
#
_entry.id   AF-A0A2W4ZXP5-F1
#
_cell.length_a   1.000
_cell.length_b   1.000
_cell.length_c   1.000
_cell.angle_alpha   90.00
_cell.angle_beta   90.00
_cell.angle_gamma   90.00
#
_symmetry.space_group_name_H-M   'P 1'
#
loop_
_entity.id
_entity.type
_entity.pdbx_description
1 polymer ?
#
loop_
_entity_poly.entity_id
_entity_poly.type
_entity_poly.pdbx_seq_one_letter_code
_entity_poly.pdbx_strand_id
1 'polypeptide(L)'
;MVMVRNNGLTLVLLLLFGASIIGQWIAGWHVQVEDAHRHGEQALSLSAYSFSPEFLSSVFENWESEFLQMSAYVVLTAFLVQRGSAESKDPDGPPRDADLDLQASKPGAPKILRWGPIWRALYAQSLGLALAALFVISFVIHWSQSARVAAQDAIAHGEQPLTTIAYLGDPQLWFESSQNWQSEFLSTAVLVLLSIFLRQRESPESKAVAAPHSQTGE
;
A
#
# COMPACT_ATOMS: atom_id res chain seq x y z
N MET A 1 20.81 20.38 -9.04
CA MET A 1 20.24 20.83 -7.74
C MET A 1 18.71 20.97 -7.78
N VAL A 2 18.09 21.60 -8.79
CA VAL A 2 16.61 21.77 -8.83
C VAL A 2 15.85 20.44 -8.88
N MET A 3 16.29 19.45 -9.66
CA MET A 3 15.64 18.13 -9.72
C MET A 3 15.68 17.39 -8.37
N VAL A 4 16.82 17.44 -7.66
CA VAL A 4 16.96 16.82 -6.32
C VAL A 4 16.07 17.53 -5.30
N ARG A 5 16.00 18.87 -5.34
CA ARG A 5 15.12 19.64 -4.46
C ARG A 5 13.64 19.33 -4.73
N ASN A 6 13.24 19.27 -5.99
CA ASN A 6 11.84 19.06 -6.38
C ASN A 6 11.35 17.62 -6.20
N ASN A 7 12.26 16.65 -6.08
CA ASN A 7 11.93 15.24 -5.88
C ASN A 7 12.50 14.69 -4.56
N GLY A 8 12.86 15.57 -3.63
CA GLY A 8 13.59 15.20 -2.41
C GLY A 8 12.82 14.20 -1.56
N LEU A 9 11.49 14.38 -1.41
CA LEU A 9 10.64 13.46 -0.68
C LEU A 9 10.69 12.05 -1.26
N THR A 10 10.42 11.90 -2.57
CA THR A 10 10.46 10.59 -3.23
C THR A 10 11.85 9.95 -3.19
N LEU A 11 12.92 10.73 -3.37
CA LEU A 11 14.29 10.20 -3.31
C LEU A 11 14.64 9.67 -1.92
N VAL A 12 14.27 10.41 -0.87
CA VAL A 12 14.50 9.98 0.51
C VAL A 12 13.65 8.75 0.85
N LEU A 13 12.36 8.74 0.46
CA LEU A 13 11.49 7.59 0.66
C LEU A 13 12.01 6.33 -0.06
N LEU A 14 12.48 6.46 -1.31
CA LEU A 14 13.07 5.33 -2.04
C LEU A 14 14.40 4.87 -1.43
N LEU A 15 15.19 5.77 -0.85
CA LEU A 15 16.41 5.40 -0.14
C LEU A 15 16.10 4.66 1.16
N LEU A 16 15.13 5.14 1.94
CA LEU A 16 14.65 4.45 3.15
C LEU A 16 14.08 3.08 2.80
N PHE A 17 13.22 3.00 1.78
CA PHE A 17 12.71 1.73 1.26
C PHE A 17 13.84 0.78 0.83
N GLY A 18 14.82 1.28 0.07
CA GLY A 18 15.98 0.51 -0.37
C GLY A 18 16.79 -0.04 0.80
N ALA A 19 17.03 0.78 1.83
CA ALA A 19 17.70 0.34 3.05
C ALA A 19 16.88 -0.73 3.79
N SER A 20 15.57 -0.53 3.93
CA SER A 20 14.67 -1.46 4.62
C SER A 20 14.55 -2.80 3.90
N ILE A 21 14.36 -2.83 2.57
CA ILE A 21 14.23 -4.08 1.82
C ILE A 21 15.55 -4.87 1.78
N ILE A 22 16.70 -4.18 1.73
CA ILE A 22 18.02 -4.82 1.88
C ILE A 22 18.16 -5.40 3.30
N GLY A 23 17.72 -4.66 4.31
CA GLY A 23 17.68 -5.12 5.70
C GLY A 23 16.85 -6.38 5.86
N GLN A 24 15.60 -6.38 5.37
CA GLN A 24 14.72 -7.55 5.36
C GLN A 24 15.33 -8.73 4.61
N TRP A 25 15.93 -8.49 3.45
CA TRP A 25 16.55 -9.53 2.63
C TRP A 25 17.72 -10.22 3.34
N ILE A 26 18.65 -9.45 3.92
CA ILE A 26 19.82 -9.99 4.63
C ILE A 26 19.39 -10.66 5.95
N ALA A 27 18.54 -10.00 6.73
CA ALA A 27 18.09 -10.55 8.01
C ALA A 27 17.28 -11.83 7.81
N GLY A 28 16.34 -11.83 6.87
CA GLY A 28 15.54 -13.01 6.54
C GLY A 28 16.39 -14.17 6.02
N TRP A 29 17.41 -13.89 5.21
CA TRP A 29 18.36 -14.93 4.79
C TRP A 29 19.09 -15.54 5.99
N HIS A 30 19.53 -14.73 6.96
CA HIS A 30 20.16 -15.26 8.17
C HIS A 30 19.22 -16.11 9.02
N VAL A 31 17.93 -15.72 9.14
CA VAL A 31 16.90 -16.54 9.81
C VAL A 31 16.74 -17.88 9.09
N GLN A 32 16.60 -17.87 7.76
CA GLN A 32 16.50 -19.08 6.95
C GLN A 32 17.71 -20.00 7.12
N VAL A 33 18.91 -19.44 7.12
CA VAL A 33 20.14 -20.19 7.33
C VAL A 33 20.14 -20.85 8.70
N GLU A 34 19.77 -20.12 9.76
CA GLU A 34 19.74 -20.68 11.12
C GLU A 34 18.72 -21.81 11.26
N ASP A 35 17.52 -21.64 10.71
CA ASP A 35 16.48 -22.67 10.75
C ASP A 35 16.89 -23.91 9.95
N ALA A 36 17.47 -23.76 8.76
CA ALA A 36 18.00 -24.89 8.00
C ALA A 36 19.05 -25.66 8.82
N HIS A 37 19.96 -24.98 9.52
CA HIS A 37 20.92 -25.65 10.40
C HIS A 37 20.25 -26.39 11.57
N ARG A 38 19.20 -25.82 12.18
CA ARG A 38 18.45 -26.47 13.27
C ARG A 38 17.75 -27.75 12.82
N HIS A 39 17.28 -27.78 11.57
CA HIS A 39 16.62 -28.93 10.96
C HIS A 39 17.58 -29.90 10.25
N GLY A 40 18.89 -29.61 10.23
CA GLY A 40 19.89 -30.44 9.56
C GLY A 40 19.78 -30.40 8.03
N GLU A 41 19.17 -29.34 7.50
CA GLU A 41 18.96 -29.10 6.08
C GLU A 41 20.07 -28.24 5.47
N GLN A 42 20.12 -28.19 4.14
CA GLN A 42 21.05 -27.30 3.43
C GLN A 42 20.47 -25.88 3.38
N ALA A 43 21.21 -24.93 3.95
CA ALA A 43 20.84 -23.53 3.86
C ALA A 43 20.85 -23.03 2.41
N LEU A 44 19.92 -22.13 2.08
CA LEU A 44 19.87 -21.52 0.76
C LEU A 44 21.02 -20.52 0.59
N SER A 45 21.54 -20.39 -0.63
CA SER A 45 22.36 -19.23 -0.96
C SER A 45 21.51 -17.96 -0.89
N LEU A 46 22.14 -16.82 -0.64
CA LEU A 46 21.44 -15.53 -0.61
C LEU A 46 20.65 -15.26 -1.91
N SER A 47 21.19 -15.68 -3.05
CA SER A 47 20.54 -15.57 -4.35
C SER A 47 19.33 -16.50 -4.49
N ALA A 48 19.38 -17.71 -3.95
CA ALA A 48 18.26 -18.64 -3.99
C ALA A 48 17.14 -18.16 -3.05
N TYR A 49 17.51 -17.61 -1.89
CA TYR A 49 16.58 -17.00 -0.93
C TYR A 49 15.79 -15.82 -1.55
N SER A 50 16.41 -15.01 -2.42
CA SER A 50 15.71 -13.90 -3.11
C SER A 50 14.49 -14.31 -3.93
N PHE A 51 14.41 -15.57 -4.34
CA PHE A 51 13.31 -16.12 -5.13
C PHE A 51 12.55 -17.22 -4.38
N SER A 52 12.81 -17.36 -3.07
CA SER A 52 12.15 -18.39 -2.27
C SER A 52 10.72 -17.96 -1.93
N PRO A 53 9.82 -18.94 -1.72
CA PRO A 53 8.44 -18.66 -1.31
C PRO A 53 8.37 -17.84 -0.02
N GLU A 54 9.25 -18.08 0.95
CA GLU A 54 9.27 -17.40 2.25
C GLU A 54 9.60 -15.92 2.11
N PHE A 55 10.64 -15.58 1.34
CA PHE A 55 11.01 -14.19 1.10
C PHE A 55 9.93 -13.46 0.33
N LEU A 56 9.47 -14.04 -0.79
CA LEU A 56 8.47 -13.40 -1.64
C LEU A 56 7.12 -13.27 -0.93
N SER A 57 6.67 -14.28 -0.18
CA SER A 57 5.46 -14.19 0.64
C SER A 57 5.57 -13.01 1.60
N SER A 58 6.63 -12.96 2.43
CA SER A 58 6.78 -11.89 3.43
C SER A 58 6.86 -10.47 2.84
N VAL A 59 7.49 -10.30 1.67
CA VAL A 59 7.57 -8.99 1.00
C VAL A 59 6.20 -8.58 0.48
N PHE A 60 5.51 -9.48 -0.21
CA PHE A 60 4.24 -9.16 -0.86
C PHE A 60 3.06 -9.13 0.11
N GLU A 61 3.14 -9.83 1.25
CA GLU A 61 2.24 -9.70 2.40
C GLU A 61 2.20 -8.26 2.93
N ASN A 62 3.37 -7.62 3.07
CA ASN A 62 3.46 -6.21 3.47
C ASN A 62 3.00 -5.27 2.34
N TRP A 63 3.39 -5.55 1.09
CA TRP A 63 3.05 -4.64 -0.02
C TRP A 63 1.56 -4.67 -0.33
N GLU A 64 0.89 -5.81 -0.19
CA GLU A 64 -0.56 -5.87 -0.39
C GLU A 64 -1.30 -4.98 0.61
N SER A 65 -0.89 -4.95 1.89
CA SER A 65 -1.59 -4.17 2.92
C SER A 65 -1.43 -2.68 2.69
N GLU A 66 -0.22 -2.25 2.33
CA GLU A 66 0.10 -0.86 1.98
C GLU A 66 -0.73 -0.38 0.79
N PHE A 67 -0.76 -1.14 -0.31
CA PHE A 67 -1.54 -0.75 -1.48
C PHE A 67 -3.05 -0.83 -1.25
N LEU A 68 -3.52 -1.80 -0.45
CA LEU A 68 -4.91 -1.89 -0.04
C LEU A 68 -5.31 -0.66 0.78
N GLN A 69 -4.53 -0.30 1.79
CA GLN A 69 -4.77 0.86 2.63
C GLN A 69 -4.81 2.13 1.80
N MET A 70 -3.80 2.37 0.95
CA MET A 70 -3.77 3.57 0.10
C MET A 70 -4.93 3.62 -0.88
N SER A 71 -5.26 2.50 -1.53
CA SER A 71 -6.39 2.40 -2.46
C SER A 71 -7.72 2.67 -1.74
N ALA A 72 -7.96 2.00 -0.61
CA ALA A 72 -9.14 2.19 0.20
C ALA A 72 -9.24 3.63 0.69
N TYR A 73 -8.15 4.22 1.16
CA TYR A 73 -8.13 5.60 1.63
C TYR A 73 -8.46 6.61 0.52
N VAL A 74 -7.82 6.50 -0.64
CA VAL A 74 -8.10 7.36 -1.81
C VAL A 74 -9.56 7.24 -2.27
N VAL A 75 -10.10 6.02 -2.33
CA VAL A 75 -11.47 5.79 -2.77
C VAL A 75 -12.47 6.27 -1.72
N LEU A 76 -12.27 5.92 -0.45
CA LEU A 76 -13.19 6.27 0.64
C LEU A 76 -13.24 7.78 0.87
N THR A 77 -12.12 8.51 0.80
CA THR A 77 -12.09 9.98 0.94
C THR A 77 -12.85 10.70 -0.19
N ALA A 78 -13.04 10.05 -1.34
CA ALA A 78 -13.89 10.58 -2.40
C ALA A 78 -15.39 10.53 -2.05
N PHE A 79 -15.83 9.62 -1.17
CA PHE A 79 -17.24 9.42 -0.82
C PHE A 79 -17.62 9.85 0.60
N LEU A 80 -16.74 9.58 1.57
CA LEU A 80 -16.95 9.85 2.98
C LEU A 80 -16.39 11.22 3.36
N VAL A 81 -16.87 11.74 4.50
CA VAL A 81 -16.44 13.02 5.05
C VAL A 81 -16.14 12.87 6.53
N GLN A 82 -15.01 13.41 6.95
CA GLN A 82 -14.63 13.57 8.35
C GLN A 82 -14.43 15.07 8.65
N ARG A 83 -15.43 15.70 9.26
CA ARG A 83 -15.35 17.13 9.62
C ARG A 83 -14.15 17.39 10.54
N GLY A 84 -13.42 18.45 10.26
CA GLY A 84 -12.24 18.88 11.00
C GLY A 84 -10.92 18.27 10.53
N SER A 85 -10.95 17.20 9.71
CA SER A 85 -9.74 16.54 9.23
C SER A 85 -9.10 17.32 8.08
N ALA A 86 -7.76 17.38 8.05
CA ALA A 86 -7.01 17.94 6.91
C ALA A 86 -7.19 17.10 5.64
N GLU A 87 -7.50 15.82 5.84
CA GLU A 87 -7.51 14.78 4.81
C GLU A 87 -8.89 14.57 4.15
N SER A 88 -9.91 15.24 4.69
CA SER A 88 -11.28 15.13 4.19
C SER A 88 -11.62 16.32 3.31
N LYS A 89 -12.43 16.08 2.27
CA LYS A 89 -13.10 17.15 1.54
C LYS A 89 -14.05 17.93 2.47
N ASP A 90 -14.18 19.24 2.21
CA ASP A 90 -15.16 20.09 2.89
C ASP A 90 -16.59 19.72 2.41
N PRO A 91 -17.49 19.28 3.30
CA PRO A 91 -18.87 18.96 2.94
C PRO A 91 -19.70 20.18 2.54
N ASP A 92 -19.31 21.38 2.99
CA ASP A 92 -20.07 22.61 2.76
C ASP A 92 -19.49 23.42 1.57
N GLY A 93 -18.38 22.95 0.99
CA GLY A 93 -17.71 23.53 -0.18
C GLY A 93 -18.26 23.04 -1.53
N PRO A 94 -17.97 23.76 -2.64
CA PRO A 94 -18.35 23.31 -3.97
C PRO A 94 -17.59 22.01 -4.35
N PRO A 95 -18.19 21.13 -5.19
CA PRO A 95 -17.49 19.95 -5.66
C PRO A 95 -16.22 20.32 -6.45
N ARG A 96 -15.07 19.76 -6.05
CA ARG A 96 -13.75 20.02 -6.65
C ARG A 96 -13.70 19.74 -8.15
N ASP A 97 -14.33 18.64 -8.58
CA ASP A 97 -14.26 18.14 -9.95
C ASP A 97 -15.56 18.36 -10.74
N ALA A 98 -16.30 19.42 -10.41
CA ALA A 98 -17.47 19.82 -11.18
C ALA A 98 -17.09 20.19 -12.63
N ASP A 99 -17.91 19.74 -13.59
CA ASP A 99 -17.80 20.05 -15.02
C ASP A 99 -16.42 19.77 -15.64
N LEU A 100 -16.08 18.48 -15.75
CA LEU A 100 -14.82 18.04 -16.35
C LEU A 100 -14.65 18.46 -17.82
N ASP A 101 -15.73 18.74 -18.55
CA ASP A 101 -15.67 19.27 -19.92
C ASP A 101 -15.12 20.69 -19.93
N LEU A 102 -15.64 21.56 -19.06
CA LEU A 102 -15.10 22.90 -18.87
C LEU A 102 -13.64 22.82 -18.39
N GLN A 103 -13.34 21.96 -17.40
CA GLN A 103 -11.98 21.82 -16.88
C GLN A 103 -10.99 21.31 -17.94
N ALA A 104 -11.42 20.42 -18.83
CA ALA A 104 -10.58 19.92 -19.93
C ALA A 104 -10.13 21.05 -20.87
N SER A 105 -10.86 22.16 -20.95
CA SER A 105 -10.53 23.28 -21.84
C SER A 105 -9.45 24.23 -21.27
N LYS A 106 -9.20 24.19 -19.96
CA LYS A 106 -8.24 25.08 -19.27
C LYS A 106 -6.80 24.90 -19.79
N PRO A 107 -6.00 25.99 -19.86
CA PRO A 107 -4.57 25.89 -20.18
C PRO A 107 -3.85 24.95 -19.20
N GLY A 108 -3.04 24.02 -19.73
CA GLY A 108 -2.30 23.03 -18.93
C GLY A 108 -3.09 21.79 -18.50
N ALA A 109 -4.39 21.71 -18.81
CA ALA A 109 -5.18 20.52 -18.52
C ALA A 109 -4.65 19.27 -19.27
N PRO A 110 -4.63 18.09 -18.63
CA PRO A 110 -4.20 16.84 -19.28
C PRO A 110 -4.98 16.55 -20.56
N LYS A 111 -4.27 16.26 -21.66
CA LYS A 111 -4.90 16.03 -22.98
C LYS A 111 -5.89 14.88 -22.98
N ILE A 112 -5.67 13.87 -22.13
CA ILE A 112 -6.53 12.69 -21.99
C ILE A 112 -7.98 13.02 -21.64
N LEU A 113 -8.23 14.16 -20.98
CA LEU A 113 -9.59 14.63 -20.68
C LEU A 113 -10.41 14.93 -21.96
N ARG A 114 -9.75 15.13 -23.10
CA ARG A 114 -10.37 15.44 -24.40
C ARG A 114 -10.48 14.23 -25.34
N TRP A 115 -10.03 13.05 -24.92
CA TRP A 115 -10.03 11.85 -25.77
C TRP A 115 -11.38 11.12 -25.83
N GLY A 116 -12.40 11.69 -25.17
CA GLY A 116 -13.75 11.13 -25.09
C GLY A 116 -14.11 10.68 -23.68
N PRO A 117 -15.39 10.31 -23.47
CA PRO A 117 -15.94 10.08 -22.13
C PRO A 117 -15.30 8.89 -21.41
N ILE A 118 -14.97 7.81 -22.11
CA ILE A 118 -14.38 6.59 -21.52
C ILE A 118 -12.98 6.88 -20.96
N TRP A 119 -12.10 7.47 -21.78
CA TRP A 119 -10.73 7.81 -21.37
C TRP A 119 -10.72 8.82 -20.22
N ARG A 120 -11.65 9.77 -20.24
CA ARG A 120 -11.83 10.72 -19.16
C ARG A 120 -12.26 10.04 -17.87
N ALA A 121 -13.23 9.12 -17.92
CA ALA A 121 -13.69 8.39 -16.74
C ALA A 121 -12.57 7.53 -16.14
N LEU A 122 -11.80 6.83 -16.98
CA LEU A 122 -10.63 6.06 -16.54
C LEU A 122 -9.56 6.95 -15.91
N TYR A 123 -9.24 8.09 -16.54
CA TYR A 123 -8.26 9.03 -16.00
C TYR A 123 -8.72 9.65 -14.68
N ALA A 124 -10.01 9.98 -14.54
CA ALA A 124 -10.57 10.53 -13.31
C ALA A 124 -10.49 9.56 -12.11
N GLN A 125 -10.32 8.27 -12.36
CA GLN A 125 -10.20 7.23 -11.33
C GLN A 125 -8.82 6.55 -11.33
N SER A 126 -7.85 7.07 -12.11
CA SER A 126 -6.63 6.32 -12.41
C SER A 126 -5.74 6.07 -11.20
N LEU A 127 -5.73 6.96 -10.20
CA LEU A 127 -4.95 6.77 -8.98
C LEU A 127 -5.48 5.58 -8.16
N GLY A 128 -6.79 5.57 -7.87
CA GLY A 128 -7.42 4.46 -7.16
C GLY A 128 -7.29 3.14 -7.92
N LEU A 129 -7.49 3.17 -9.25
CA LEU A 129 -7.32 1.99 -10.12
C LEU A 129 -5.88 1.46 -10.13
N ALA A 130 -4.87 2.34 -10.18
CA ALA A 130 -3.47 1.94 -10.16
C ALA A 130 -3.10 1.28 -8.82
N LEU A 131 -3.52 1.88 -7.70
CA LEU A 131 -3.29 1.32 -6.36
C LEU A 131 -4.02 -0.01 -6.17
N ALA A 132 -5.28 -0.11 -6.64
CA ALA A 132 -6.03 -1.37 -6.60
C ALA A 132 -5.36 -2.46 -7.45
N ALA A 133 -4.82 -2.11 -8.62
CA ALA A 133 -4.08 -3.06 -9.46
C ALA A 133 -2.79 -3.53 -8.78
N LEU A 134 -2.03 -2.62 -8.15
CA LEU A 134 -0.85 -2.98 -7.36
C LEU A 134 -1.21 -3.90 -6.18
N PHE A 135 -2.29 -3.60 -5.46
CA PHE A 135 -2.84 -4.49 -4.44
C PHE A 135 -3.14 -5.89 -5.01
N VAL A 136 -3.90 -5.99 -6.11
CA VAL A 136 -4.26 -7.30 -6.69
C VAL A 136 -3.02 -8.07 -7.12
N ILE A 137 -2.05 -7.42 -7.74
CA ILE A 137 -0.79 -8.05 -8.15
C ILE A 137 -0.03 -8.56 -6.92
N SER A 138 0.13 -7.72 -5.89
CA SER A 138 0.81 -8.10 -4.65
C SER A 138 0.09 -9.24 -3.93
N PHE A 139 -1.23 -9.16 -3.78
CA PHE A 139 -2.05 -10.19 -3.15
C PHE A 139 -1.95 -11.53 -3.87
N VAL A 140 -1.99 -11.54 -5.21
CA VAL A 140 -1.82 -12.77 -5.99
C VAL A 140 -0.43 -13.37 -5.79
N ILE A 141 0.62 -12.54 -5.73
CA ILE A 141 1.97 -13.03 -5.45
C ILE A 141 2.04 -13.58 -4.03
N HIS A 142 1.67 -12.80 -3.02
CA HIS A 142 1.62 -13.20 -1.61
C HIS A 142 0.89 -14.55 -1.44
N TRP A 143 -0.38 -14.62 -1.88
CA TRP A 143 -1.18 -15.84 -1.83
C TRP A 143 -0.50 -17.03 -2.49
N SER A 144 0.03 -16.86 -3.71
CA SER A 144 0.69 -17.94 -4.43
C SER A 144 1.96 -18.43 -3.74
N GLN A 145 2.70 -17.56 -3.05
CA GLN A 145 3.92 -17.91 -2.35
C GLN A 145 3.63 -18.48 -0.95
N SER A 146 2.70 -17.91 -0.18
CA SER A 146 2.25 -18.50 1.09
C SER A 146 1.69 -19.91 0.89
N ALA A 147 0.93 -20.14 -0.19
CA ALA A 147 0.47 -21.49 -0.53
C ALA A 147 1.61 -22.47 -0.82
N ARG A 148 2.75 -22.00 -1.35
CA ARG A 148 3.94 -22.84 -1.57
C ARG A 148 4.67 -23.14 -0.25
N VAL A 149 4.80 -22.15 0.63
CA VAL A 149 5.35 -22.34 1.98
C VAL A 149 4.52 -23.40 2.73
N ALA A 150 3.20 -23.21 2.80
CA ALA A 150 2.31 -24.16 3.47
C ALA A 150 2.34 -25.56 2.84
N ALA A 151 2.50 -25.66 1.50
CA ALA A 151 2.65 -26.94 0.84
C ALA A 151 3.98 -27.63 1.18
N GLN A 152 5.08 -26.88 1.28
CA GLN A 152 6.38 -27.40 1.70
C GLN A 152 6.31 -27.93 3.14
N ASP A 153 5.70 -27.17 4.04
CA ASP A 153 5.50 -27.57 5.43
C ASP A 153 4.63 -28.83 5.57
N ALA A 154 3.51 -28.89 4.83
CA ALA A 154 2.65 -30.07 4.81
C ALA A 154 3.43 -31.32 4.34
N ILE A 155 4.21 -31.20 3.27
CA ILE A 155 5.03 -32.31 2.75
C ILE A 155 6.07 -32.74 3.79
N ALA A 156 6.73 -31.79 4.47
CA ALA A 156 7.72 -32.08 5.51
C ALA A 156 7.10 -32.84 6.71
N HIS A 157 5.82 -32.63 6.99
CA HIS A 157 5.06 -33.33 8.04
C HIS A 157 4.36 -34.61 7.56
N GLY A 158 4.53 -35.00 6.29
CA GLY A 158 3.88 -36.18 5.71
C GLY A 158 2.39 -36.00 5.41
N GLU A 159 1.93 -34.76 5.36
CA GLU A 159 0.56 -34.37 5.05
C GLU A 159 0.35 -34.15 3.54
N GLN A 160 -0.91 -34.08 3.12
CA GLN A 160 -1.26 -33.77 1.73
C GLN A 160 -1.39 -32.25 1.57
N PRO A 161 -0.56 -31.61 0.74
CA PRO A 161 -0.62 -30.16 0.56
C PRO A 161 -1.92 -29.74 -0.13
N LEU A 162 -2.46 -28.59 0.28
CA LEU A 162 -3.54 -27.94 -0.44
C LEU A 162 -3.05 -27.47 -1.82
N THR A 163 -3.98 -27.43 -2.78
CA THR A 163 -3.70 -26.71 -4.03
C THR A 163 -3.63 -25.21 -3.78
N THR A 164 -2.90 -24.45 -4.60
CA THR A 164 -2.84 -22.98 -4.49
C THR A 164 -4.25 -22.36 -4.46
N ILE A 165 -5.16 -22.86 -5.32
CA ILE A 165 -6.56 -22.39 -5.33
C ILE A 165 -7.28 -22.68 -4.01
N ALA A 166 -7.12 -23.89 -3.46
CA ALA A 166 -7.72 -24.27 -2.20
C ALA A 166 -7.17 -23.44 -1.01
N TYR A 167 -5.88 -23.09 -1.04
CA TYR A 167 -5.24 -22.28 0.00
C TYR A 167 -5.82 -20.87 0.12
N LEU A 168 -6.52 -20.36 -0.90
CA LEU A 168 -7.23 -19.07 -0.80
C LEU A 168 -8.31 -19.08 0.29
N GLY A 169 -8.88 -20.24 0.59
CA GLY A 169 -9.83 -20.42 1.67
C GLY A 169 -9.19 -20.79 3.01
N ASP A 170 -7.87 -20.91 3.07
CA ASP A 170 -7.16 -21.33 4.27
C ASP A 170 -7.07 -20.17 5.28
N PRO A 171 -7.37 -20.39 6.58
CA PRO A 171 -7.28 -19.35 7.60
C PRO A 171 -5.90 -18.70 7.74
N GLN A 172 -4.81 -19.43 7.44
CA GLN A 172 -3.45 -18.93 7.59
C GLN A 172 -3.18 -17.74 6.66
N LEU A 173 -3.61 -17.82 5.39
CA LEU A 173 -3.51 -16.70 4.45
C LEU A 173 -4.24 -15.45 4.98
N TRP A 174 -5.47 -15.63 5.45
CA TRP A 174 -6.27 -14.51 5.94
C TRP A 174 -5.74 -13.96 7.27
N PHE A 175 -5.07 -14.79 8.07
CA PHE A 175 -4.39 -14.34 9.28
C PHE A 175 -3.20 -13.43 8.93
N GLU A 176 -2.31 -13.86 8.02
CA GLU A 176 -1.20 -13.07 7.47
C GLU A 176 -1.70 -11.70 6.94
N SER A 177 -2.67 -11.71 6.03
CA SER A 177 -3.25 -10.48 5.48
C SER A 177 -3.92 -9.61 6.56
N SER A 178 -4.78 -10.19 7.40
CA SER A 178 -5.59 -9.41 8.35
C SER A 178 -4.75 -8.75 9.45
N GLN A 179 -3.62 -9.35 9.84
CA GLN A 179 -2.70 -8.76 10.82
C GLN A 179 -2.09 -7.46 10.34
N ASN A 180 -1.74 -7.37 9.05
CA ASN A 180 -1.21 -6.16 8.45
C ASN A 180 -2.33 -5.16 8.14
N TRP A 181 -3.47 -5.63 7.61
CA TRP A 181 -4.57 -4.74 7.27
C TRP A 181 -5.10 -3.99 8.49
N GLN A 182 -5.23 -4.67 9.64
CA GLN A 182 -5.73 -4.00 10.84
C GLN A 182 -4.81 -2.87 11.31
N SER A 183 -3.48 -3.03 11.23
CA SER A 183 -2.55 -1.97 11.65
C SER A 183 -2.57 -0.80 10.68
N GLU A 184 -2.63 -1.08 9.38
CA GLU A 184 -2.66 -0.04 8.36
C GLU A 184 -3.94 0.80 8.39
N PHE A 185 -5.09 0.16 8.62
CA PHE A 185 -6.33 0.92 8.81
C PHE A 185 -6.34 1.70 10.12
N LEU A 186 -5.77 1.14 11.19
CA LEU A 186 -5.65 1.86 12.47
C LEU A 186 -4.72 3.08 12.35
N SER A 187 -3.54 2.92 11.74
CA SER A 187 -2.56 4.01 11.56
C SER A 187 -3.17 5.17 10.76
N THR A 188 -3.89 4.84 9.68
CA THR A 188 -4.62 5.81 8.84
C THR A 188 -5.73 6.51 9.64
N ALA A 189 -6.55 5.77 10.38
CA ALA A 189 -7.62 6.35 11.19
C ALA A 189 -7.06 7.28 12.28
N VAL A 190 -5.94 6.90 12.90
CA VAL A 190 -5.22 7.73 13.86
C VAL A 190 -4.72 9.02 13.21
N LEU A 191 -4.11 8.95 12.02
CA LEU A 191 -3.67 10.16 11.30
C LEU A 191 -4.85 11.09 10.98
N VAL A 192 -5.95 10.54 10.45
CA VAL A 192 -7.18 11.31 10.15
C VAL A 192 -7.72 12.00 11.39
N LEU A 193 -7.78 11.33 12.54
CA LEU A 193 -8.26 11.90 13.81
C LEU A 193 -7.28 12.92 14.40
N LEU A 194 -5.99 12.60 14.44
CA LEU A 194 -4.97 13.47 15.03
C LEU A 194 -4.78 14.74 14.20
N SER A 195 -4.95 14.71 12.88
CA SER A 195 -4.87 15.89 12.00
C SER A 195 -5.90 16.98 12.36
N ILE A 196 -6.98 16.63 13.07
CA ILE A 196 -7.98 17.57 13.58
C ILE A 196 -7.36 18.47 14.66
N PHE A 197 -6.63 17.87 15.60
CA PHE A 197 -6.20 18.49 16.85
C PHE A 197 -4.72 18.89 16.86
N LEU A 198 -3.87 18.12 16.22
CA LEU A 198 -2.42 18.32 16.21
C LEU A 198 -1.95 19.07 14.96
N ARG A 199 -0.76 19.66 15.03
CA ARG A 199 -0.18 20.49 13.96
C ARG A 199 1.28 20.13 13.76
N GLN A 200 1.67 19.92 12.51
CA GLN A 200 3.04 19.81 12.07
C GLN A 200 3.33 20.95 11.09
N ARG A 201 4.14 21.92 11.53
CA ARG A 201 4.45 23.12 10.74
C ARG A 201 5.09 22.74 9.40
N GLU A 202 4.60 23.32 8.30
CA GLU A 202 5.01 23.06 6.91
C GLU A 202 4.72 21.63 6.38
N SER A 203 3.92 20.82 7.09
CA SER A 203 3.50 19.50 6.59
C SER A 203 2.10 19.56 5.98
N PRO A 204 1.86 18.93 4.81
CA PRO A 204 0.51 18.81 4.24
C PRO A 204 -0.38 17.86 5.04
N GLU A 205 0.20 16.97 5.86
CA GLU A 205 -0.52 15.94 6.65
C GLU A 205 -1.26 16.51 7.88
N SER A 206 -1.28 17.83 8.05
CA SER A 206 -2.03 18.51 9.12
C SER A 206 -2.44 19.90 8.66
N LYS A 207 -3.52 20.44 9.25
CA LYS A 207 -3.97 21.80 8.93
C LYS A 207 -2.91 22.84 9.29
N ALA A 208 -3.03 24.04 8.68
CA ALA A 208 -2.22 25.19 9.07
C ALA A 208 -2.27 25.42 10.59
N VAL A 209 -1.16 25.88 11.19
CA VAL A 209 -1.02 26.01 12.65
C VAL A 209 -2.14 26.89 13.26
N ALA A 210 -2.54 27.94 12.54
CA ALA A 210 -3.59 28.85 12.98
C ALA A 210 -5.03 28.40 12.63
N ALA A 211 -5.19 27.31 11.88
CA ALA A 211 -6.50 26.82 11.46
C ALA A 211 -7.31 26.25 12.64
N PRO A 212 -8.61 26.59 12.78
CA PRO A 212 -9.46 26.06 13.84
C PRO A 212 -9.71 24.55 13.67
N HIS A 213 -10.04 23.86 14.77
CA HIS A 213 -10.34 22.42 14.74
C HIS A 213 -11.55 22.07 13.86
N SER A 214 -12.51 22.97 13.70
CA SER A 214 -13.71 22.76 12.87
C SER A 214 -13.46 22.88 11.36
N GLN A 215 -12.36 23.51 10.92
CA GLN A 215 -12.02 23.60 9.49
C GLN A 215 -11.69 22.21 8.95
N THR A 216 -12.25 21.88 7.78
CA THR A 216 -12.07 20.60 7.08
C THR A 216 -11.37 20.86 5.76
N GLY A 217 -10.34 20.09 5.43
CA GLY A 217 -9.50 20.35 4.25
C GLY A 217 -8.64 21.61 4.38
N GLU A 218 -8.07 22.04 3.25
CA GLU A 218 -7.45 23.37 3.08
C GLU A 218 -8.49 24.47 2.88
#